data_AF-A0A831SQR3-F1
#
_entry.id   AF-A0A831SQR3-F1
#
_cell.length_a   1.000
_cell.length_b   1.000
_cell.length_c   1.000
_cell.angle_alpha   90.00
_cell.angle_beta   90.00
_cell.angle_gamma   90.00
#
_symmetry.space_group_name_H-M   'P 1'
#
loop_
_entity.id
_entity.type
_entity.pdbx_description
1 polymer ?
#
loop_
_entity_poly.entity_id
_entity_poly.type
_entity_poly.pdbx_seq_one_letter_code
_entity_poly.pdbx_strand_id
1 'polypeptide(L)'
;MDDIINKAAGIASLAGSAVMFSPVGMPFVFHGLSGIVVGGLGLYAAGKVAGMVTEQAAQPPSHSAEGQEPDVVQTPSTGKGQQE
;
A
#
# COMPACT_ATOMS: atom_id res chain seq x y z
N MET A 1 21.42 -25.09 -20.81
CA MET A 1 21.30 -23.68 -20.33
C MET A 1 22.10 -23.48 -19.04
N ASP A 2 22.27 -24.54 -18.27
CA ASP A 2 22.94 -24.58 -16.96
C ASP A 2 24.41 -24.19 -17.02
N ASP A 3 25.14 -24.56 -18.09
CA ASP A 3 26.55 -24.15 -18.28
C ASP A 3 26.72 -22.63 -18.43
N ILE A 4 25.76 -21.97 -19.08
CA ILE A 4 25.79 -20.51 -19.26
C ILE A 4 25.52 -19.82 -17.92
N ILE A 5 24.58 -20.35 -17.13
CA ILE A 5 24.26 -19.85 -15.79
C ILE A 5 25.45 -20.03 -14.85
N ASN A 6 26.09 -21.20 -14.83
CA ASN A 6 27.25 -21.48 -13.99
C ASN A 6 28.45 -20.61 -14.38
N LYS A 7 28.68 -20.40 -15.68
CA LYS A 7 29.74 -19.51 -16.17
C LYS A 7 29.46 -18.05 -15.83
N ALA A 8 28.22 -17.59 -15.99
CA ALA A 8 27.81 -16.25 -15.61
C ALA A 8 27.93 -16.02 -14.10
N ALA A 9 27.52 -17.00 -13.28
CA ALA A 9 27.68 -16.97 -11.83
C ALA A 9 29.15 -16.91 -11.42
N GLY A 10 30.02 -17.69 -12.06
CA GLY A 10 31.46 -17.66 -11.83
C GLY A 10 32.10 -16.30 -12.15
N ILE A 11 31.74 -15.70 -13.30
CA ILE A 11 32.23 -14.37 -13.71
C ILE A 11 31.69 -13.29 -12.78
N ALA A 12 30.41 -13.33 -12.42
CA ALA A 12 29.80 -12.38 -11.50
C ALA A 12 30.42 -12.45 -10.10
N SER A 13 30.72 -13.66 -9.61
CA SER A 13 31.39 -13.86 -8.31
C SER A 13 32.80 -13.27 -8.29
N LEU A 14 33.59 -13.50 -9.35
CA LEU A 14 34.93 -12.93 -9.49
C LEU A 14 34.91 -11.39 -9.62
N ALA A 15 34.03 -10.85 -10.46
CA ALA A 15 33.91 -9.41 -10.64
C ALA A 15 33.39 -8.72 -9.36
N GLY A 16 32.40 -9.32 -8.69
CA GLY A 16 31.84 -8.80 -7.45
C GLY A 16 32.86 -8.78 -6.31
N SER A 17 33.64 -9.85 -6.15
CA SER A 17 34.71 -9.90 -5.15
C SER A 17 35.84 -8.92 -5.46
N ALA A 18 36.24 -8.77 -6.72
CA ALA A 18 37.22 -7.77 -7.12
C ALA A 18 36.78 -6.33 -6.81
N VAL A 19 35.49 -6.00 -7.00
CA VAL A 19 34.93 -4.69 -6.63
C VAL A 19 34.91 -4.51 -5.11
N MET A 20 34.52 -5.54 -4.35
CA MET A 20 34.48 -5.48 -2.87
C MET A 20 35.86 -5.28 -2.24
N PHE A 21 36.91 -5.86 -2.82
CA PHE A 21 38.29 -5.76 -2.34
C PHE A 21 39.12 -4.68 -3.04
N SER A 22 38.55 -3.97 -4.02
CA SER A 22 39.20 -2.84 -4.65
C SER A 22 39.17 -1.62 -3.74
N PRO A 23 40.29 -0.89 -3.57
CA PRO A 23 40.32 0.38 -2.85
C PRO A 23 39.31 1.41 -3.37
N VAL A 24 38.91 1.31 -4.64
CA VAL A 24 37.92 2.19 -5.28
C VAL A 24 36.50 1.65 -5.13
N GLY A 25 36.31 0.33 -5.10
CA GLY A 25 34.99 -0.29 -5.02
C GLY A 25 34.42 -0.39 -3.60
N MET A 26 35.27 -0.55 -2.59
CA MET A 26 34.87 -0.62 -1.18
C MET A 26 33.94 0.54 -0.73
N PRO A 27 34.24 1.83 -0.99
CA PRO A 27 33.33 2.92 -0.62
C PRO A 27 31.99 2.86 -1.38
N PHE A 28 31.99 2.39 -2.63
CA PHE A 28 30.80 2.29 -3.46
C PHE A 28 29.87 1.16 -3.01
N VAL A 29 30.43 0.07 -2.50
CA VAL A 29 29.66 -1.05 -1.92
C VAL A 29 28.92 -0.61 -0.67
N PHE A 30 29.61 0.02 0.29
CA PHE A 30 28.97 0.44 1.54
C PHE A 30 27.93 1.53 1.31
N HIS A 31 28.21 2.50 0.43
CA HIS A 31 27.25 3.54 0.08
C HIS A 31 26.08 2.96 -0.73
N GLY A 32 26.35 2.06 -1.68
CA GLY A 32 25.33 1.42 -2.52
C GLY A 32 24.40 0.51 -1.73
N LEU A 33 24.91 -0.30 -0.80
CA LEU A 33 24.10 -1.14 0.09
C LEU A 33 23.18 -0.29 0.96
N SER A 34 23.69 0.82 1.51
CA SER A 34 22.87 1.75 2.28
C SER A 34 21.74 2.34 1.43
N GLY A 35 22.01 2.67 0.16
CA GLY A 35 21.01 3.15 -0.79
C GLY A 35 19.92 2.11 -1.10
N ILE A 36 20.28 0.82 -1.21
CA ILE A 36 19.31 -0.26 -1.41
C ILE A 36 18.41 -0.42 -0.18
N VAL A 37 18.98 -0.41 1.03
CA VAL A 37 18.22 -0.56 2.27
C VAL A 37 17.29 0.63 2.49
N VAL A 38 17.83 1.85 2.38
CA VAL A 38 17.05 3.09 2.56
C VAL A 38 16.02 3.27 1.44
N GLY A 39 16.40 2.99 0.20
CA GLY A 39 15.48 3.01 -0.95
C GLY A 39 14.36 1.98 -0.81
N GLY A 40 14.66 0.77 -0.34
CA GLY A 40 13.66 -0.26 -0.07
C GLY A 40 12.70 0.12 1.05
N LEU A 41 13.21 0.68 2.16
CA LEU A 41 12.37 1.21 3.25
C LEU A 41 11.51 2.38 2.78
N GLY A 42 12.07 3.30 1.99
CA GLY A 42 11.35 4.41 1.40
C GLY A 42 10.23 3.95 0.46
N LEU A 43 10.52 2.97 -0.41
CA LEU A 43 9.52 2.39 -1.32
C LEU A 43 8.43 1.63 -0.56
N TYR A 44 8.79 0.89 0.49
CA TYR A 44 7.82 0.22 1.37
C TYR A 44 6.88 1.22 2.04
N ALA A 45 7.44 2.29 2.63
CA ALA A 45 6.65 3.34 3.25
C ALA A 45 5.75 4.04 2.21
N ALA A 46 6.29 4.42 1.05
CA ALA A 46 5.56 5.02 -0.06
C ALA A 46 4.38 4.15 -0.53
N GLY A 47 4.58 2.84 -0.63
CA GLY A 47 3.52 1.88 -0.96
C GLY A 47 2.37 1.87 0.05
N LYS A 48 2.67 1.99 1.36
CA LYS A 48 1.63 2.06 2.40
C LYS A 48 0.80 3.33 2.32
N VAL A 49 1.42 4.48 2.09
CA VAL A 49 0.68 5.76 1.94
C VAL A 49 -0.10 5.80 0.63
N ALA A 50 0.49 5.32 -0.46
CA ALA A 50 -0.20 5.22 -1.75
C ALA A 50 -1.43 4.31 -1.67
N GLY A 51 -1.33 3.18 -0.94
CA GLY A 51 -2.47 2.30 -0.67
C GLY A 51 -3.63 3.01 0.01
N MET A 52 -3.37 3.80 1.06
CA MET A 52 -4.42 4.54 1.77
C MET A 52 -5.11 5.60 0.88
N VAL A 53 -4.35 6.30 0.03
CA VAL A 53 -4.92 7.27 -0.93
C VAL A 53 -5.73 6.57 -2.01
N THR A 54 -5.27 5.42 -2.50
CA THR A 54 -6.01 4.61 -3.47
C THR A 54 -7.29 4.05 -2.87
N GLU A 55 -7.26 3.61 -1.60
CA GLU A 55 -8.43 3.09 -0.89
C GLU A 55 -9.47 4.19 -0.61
N GLN A 56 -9.02 5.41 -0.28
CA GLN A 56 -9.91 6.57 -0.15
C GLN A 56 -10.48 7.05 -1.49
N ALA A 57 -9.70 6.96 -2.58
CA ALA A 57 -10.17 7.29 -3.92
C ALA A 57 -11.08 6.21 -4.53
N ALA A 58 -10.95 4.96 -4.08
CA ALA A 58 -11.79 3.83 -4.50
C ALA A 58 -13.07 3.68 -3.67
N GLN A 59 -13.22 4.41 -2.56
CA GLN A 59 -14.49 4.50 -1.87
C GLN A 59 -15.46 5.31 -2.74
N PRO A 60 -16.57 4.71 -3.24
CA PRO A 60 -17.63 5.50 -3.84
C PRO A 60 -18.14 6.49 -2.79
N PRO A 61 -18.56 7.71 -3.18
CA PRO A 61 -19.15 8.65 -2.24
C PRO A 61 -20.30 7.93 -1.54
N SER A 62 -20.12 7.67 -0.24
CA SER A 62 -21.19 7.16 0.60
C SER A 62 -22.20 8.28 0.68
N HIS A 63 -23.19 8.21 -0.20
CA HIS A 63 -24.40 9.00 -0.10
C HIS A 63 -25.12 8.48 1.14
N SER A 64 -24.69 8.92 2.32
CA SER A 64 -25.55 9.00 3.50
C SER A 64 -26.60 10.06 3.20
N ALA A 65 -27.53 9.73 2.32
CA ALA A 65 -28.91 10.14 2.49
C ALA A 65 -29.57 8.93 3.13
N GLU A 66 -29.38 8.80 4.44
CA GLU A 66 -30.40 8.17 5.27
C GLU A 66 -31.72 8.80 4.84
N GLY A 67 -32.58 7.98 4.23
CA GLY A 67 -33.98 8.31 4.03
C GLY A 67 -34.59 8.51 5.41
N GLN A 68 -34.47 9.72 5.94
CA GLN A 68 -35.44 10.26 6.86
C GLN A 68 -36.67 10.60 6.02
N GLU A 69 -37.43 9.56 5.65
CA GLU A 69 -38.85 9.75 5.35
C GLU A 69 -39.44 10.40 6.61
N PRO A 70 -40.01 11.62 6.50
CA PRO A 70 -40.70 12.20 7.63
C PRO A 70 -41.88 11.28 7.95
N ASP A 71 -41.74 10.62 9.10
CA ASP A 71 -42.80 9.90 9.79
C ASP A 71 -44.09 10.71 9.68
N VAL A 72 -45.05 10.04 9.08
CA VAL A 72 -46.36 10.50 8.68
C VAL A 72 -46.99 11.31 9.83
N VAL A 73 -47.30 12.58 9.56
CA VAL A 73 -48.38 13.26 10.29
C VAL A 73 -49.67 12.49 9.98
N GLN A 74 -49.97 11.46 10.78
CA GLN A 74 -51.30 10.90 10.93
C GLN A 74 -51.60 10.84 12.42
N THR A 75 -52.11 11.98 12.89
CA THR A 75 -53.06 12.07 13.99
C THR A 75 -54.00 10.86 13.99
N PRO A 76 -54.21 10.16 15.12
CA PRO A 76 -55.25 9.16 15.20
C PRO A 76 -56.61 9.85 15.08
N SER A 77 -57.25 9.74 13.91
CA SER A 77 -58.69 9.99 13.76
C SER A 77 -59.43 8.66 13.86
N THR A 78 -59.90 8.32 15.05
CA THR A 78 -60.99 7.38 15.35
C THR A 78 -61.30 7.65 16.83
N GLY A 79 -62.46 8.09 17.28
CA GLY A 79 -63.82 7.77 16.90
C GLY A 79 -64.58 7.69 18.24
N LYS A 80 -65.70 8.39 18.35
CA LYS A 80 -66.55 8.48 19.56
C LYS A 80 -66.99 7.10 20.09
N GLY A 81 -67.15 6.98 21.42
CA GLY A 81 -67.97 5.96 22.09
C GLY A 81 -67.45 5.65 23.51
N GLN A 82 -68.04 6.25 24.55
CA GLN A 82 -69.05 5.63 25.44
C GLN A 82 -68.54 4.51 26.36
N GLN A 83 -68.80 4.70 27.67
CA GLN A 83 -68.99 3.76 28.79
C GLN A 83 -68.05 4.11 29.95
N GLU A 84 -68.47 4.30 31.21
CA GLU A 84 -69.73 4.45 31.94
C GLU A 84 -69.40 5.22 33.22
#